data_AF-A0A0F9VNS0-F1
#
_entry.id   AF-A0A0F9VNS0-F1
#
_cell.length_a   1.000
_cell.length_b   1.000
_cell.length_c   1.000
_cell.angle_alpha   90.00
_cell.angle_beta   90.00
_cell.angle_gamma   90.00
#
_symmetry.space_group_name_H-M   'P 1'
#
loop_
_entity.id
_entity.type
_entity.pdbx_description
1 polymer ?
#
loop_
_entity_poly.entity_id
_entity_poly.type
_entity_poly.pdbx_seq_one_letter_code
_entity_poly.pdbx_strand_id
1 'polypeptide(L)'
;MSAQLRSVAIKNFKVHEDLSLEFGLGTTVLVGPNGAGKTSIAEAIAWCLWGAQGVQAKQQKRLIRYGAEKCRVEVVIALDGLDHLFVRELLQSGGSKAWVETATDTLADSSSGVQQYLESLGLDLEGFSVQYAAQKELDYFVFAIPSVRKKLVASLFRLEDLDGVIKAVRMVHADYAQQCLQAPTAEMVEGYATLTTDALDELDGLKVAAAAVEVDKTHQAAKVEELRAAFSGDAVRERTALEADVIRFADIVEECEMLAAGIVAPEVPDPQDLPSLEEIDTRLAEANEEARACVLGSTALSGQRDFLAENRDALDGGKCPLCLRGIRNKAAALEAVDAELGTLTDECAAAQVAAEEANRAAYDLAMEREQVVAELQAADRAESEAASATARKKELEEKRDRYKVKLAEVATALEQLPEVDDTAERDLRAEERQLDSTTQAHGLALGRVTVADRAVDEAAFKLDKAEKELRKADRLRVKRDTMETLTKALPDFRDSVMAASLGWVADRATRLLYGAAGRDWRLTVNEDLEFHINGNPLADFSTGQVDTVCVCLRIAIAEYLSKRIGFGNLMILDGVLDRIDEDNRDALGMLLGEINVDQVLVLSHFDIGILDGERIEIGKVEEVR
;
A
#
# COMPACT_ATOMS: atom_id res chain seq x y z
N MET A 1 -24.96 -5.64 21.88
CA MET A 1 -24.05 -5.71 23.04
C MET A 1 -24.77 -5.03 24.21
N SER A 2 -25.16 -5.76 25.25
CA SER A 2 -25.77 -5.13 26.44
C SER A 2 -24.65 -4.66 27.37
N ALA A 3 -24.48 -3.35 27.52
CA ALA A 3 -23.57 -2.75 28.52
C ALA A 3 -24.36 -2.21 29.72
N GLN A 4 -23.96 -2.58 30.94
CA GLN A 4 -24.59 -2.13 32.17
C GLN A 4 -23.53 -1.60 33.13
N LEU A 5 -23.67 -0.34 33.57
CA LEU A 5 -22.88 0.19 34.68
C LEU A 5 -23.36 -0.47 35.97
N ARG A 6 -22.48 -1.21 36.66
CA ARG A 6 -22.84 -1.94 37.89
C ARG A 6 -22.41 -1.22 39.15
N SER A 7 -21.21 -0.67 39.15
CA SER A 7 -20.70 0.04 40.31
C SER A 7 -19.60 1.02 39.95
N VAL A 8 -19.42 1.99 40.85
CA VAL A 8 -18.27 2.87 40.88
C VAL A 8 -17.70 2.91 42.28
N ALA A 9 -16.39 2.77 42.42
CA ALA A 9 -15.66 3.01 43.65
C ALA A 9 -14.64 4.12 43.44
N ILE A 10 -14.63 5.09 44.35
CA ILE A 10 -13.89 6.34 44.23
C ILE A 10 -13.07 6.54 45.50
N LYS A 11 -11.76 6.72 45.34
CA LYS A 11 -10.84 7.12 46.42
C LYS A 11 -10.12 8.41 46.08
N ASN A 12 -10.24 9.40 46.95
CA ASN A 12 -9.58 10.70 46.88
C ASN A 12 -9.81 11.46 45.56
N PHE A 13 -11.00 11.37 44.96
CA PHE A 13 -11.34 12.07 43.73
C PHE A 13 -12.22 13.29 44.03
N LYS A 14 -11.72 14.49 43.71
CA LYS A 14 -12.38 15.78 43.97
C LYS A 14 -12.89 15.89 45.42
N VAL A 15 -14.20 15.95 45.62
CA VAL A 15 -14.84 16.10 46.93
C VAL A 15 -15.10 14.77 47.65
N HIS A 16 -14.81 13.63 47.01
CA HIS A 16 -15.01 12.30 47.57
C HIS A 16 -13.70 11.71 48.09
N GLU A 17 -13.70 11.29 49.36
CA GLU A 17 -12.55 10.65 50.00
C GLU A 17 -12.57 9.14 49.82
N ASP A 18 -13.68 8.51 50.19
CA ASP A 18 -13.99 7.11 49.92
C ASP A 18 -15.50 7.04 49.65
N LEU A 19 -15.89 6.58 48.47
CA LEU A 19 -17.27 6.45 48.04
C LEU A 19 -17.41 5.20 47.18
N SER A 20 -18.40 4.36 47.46
CA SER A 20 -18.76 3.23 46.62
C SER A 20 -20.26 3.25 46.38
N LEU A 21 -20.67 3.13 45.12
CA LEU A 21 -22.07 3.11 44.70
C LEU A 21 -22.30 1.91 43.77
N GLU A 22 -23.46 1.30 43.91
CA GLU A 22 -23.96 0.26 43.02
C GLU A 22 -25.15 0.82 42.22
N PHE A 23 -25.33 0.33 41.00
CA PHE A 23 -26.36 0.80 40.08
C PHE A 23 -27.18 -0.38 39.56
N GLY A 24 -28.49 -0.32 39.74
CA GLY A 24 -29.45 -1.25 39.16
C GLY A 24 -29.83 -0.91 37.72
N LEU A 25 -30.70 -1.74 37.13
CA LEU A 25 -31.42 -1.37 35.91
C LEU A 25 -32.50 -0.32 36.24
N GLY A 26 -32.94 0.42 35.23
CA GLY A 26 -33.93 1.49 35.36
C GLY A 26 -33.32 2.81 35.82
N THR A 27 -34.14 3.66 36.44
CA THR A 27 -33.72 5.00 36.86
C THR A 27 -33.05 4.97 38.24
N THR A 28 -31.88 5.60 38.34
CA THR A 28 -31.20 5.93 39.59
C THR A 28 -31.10 7.45 39.71
N VAL A 29 -31.54 8.01 40.82
CA VAL A 29 -31.50 9.46 41.08
C VAL A 29 -30.50 9.74 42.20
N LEU A 30 -29.40 10.44 41.87
CA LEU A 30 -28.46 10.96 42.86
C LEU A 30 -28.97 12.34 43.31
N VAL A 31 -29.40 12.43 44.58
CA VAL A 31 -29.98 13.64 45.16
C VAL A 31 -29.05 14.20 46.23
N GLY A 32 -28.85 15.51 46.26
CA GLY A 32 -28.06 16.15 47.33
C GLY A 32 -27.83 17.63 47.07
N PRO A 33 -27.35 18.42 48.04
CA PRO A 33 -27.14 19.85 47.83
C PRO A 33 -26.09 20.15 46.75
N ASN A 34 -26.09 21.39 46.24
CA ASN A 34 -25.04 21.86 45.35
C ASN A 34 -23.67 21.78 46.06
N GLY A 35 -22.66 21.28 45.36
CA GLY A 35 -21.34 21.04 45.94
C GLY A 35 -21.17 19.71 46.69
N ALA A 36 -22.23 18.90 46.82
CA ALA A 36 -22.13 17.56 47.43
C ALA A 36 -21.30 16.54 46.61
N GLY A 37 -20.97 16.87 45.36
CA GLY A 37 -20.12 16.03 44.51
C GLY A 37 -20.82 15.11 43.54
N LYS A 38 -22.12 15.27 43.27
CA LYS A 38 -22.88 14.46 42.30
C LYS A 38 -22.23 14.45 40.91
N THR A 39 -21.97 15.63 40.33
CA THR A 39 -21.24 15.79 39.06
C THR A 39 -19.85 15.15 39.13
N SER A 40 -19.18 15.21 40.29
CA SER A 40 -17.87 14.57 40.48
C SER A 40 -17.92 13.04 40.38
N ILE A 41 -19.08 12.41 40.61
CA ILE A 41 -19.28 10.96 40.43
C ILE A 41 -19.36 10.63 38.94
N ALA A 42 -20.18 11.35 38.17
CA ALA A 42 -20.25 11.17 36.72
C ALA A 42 -18.91 11.46 36.04
N GLU A 43 -18.21 12.51 36.46
CA GLU A 43 -16.86 12.79 35.98
C GLU A 43 -15.84 11.71 36.38
N ALA A 44 -16.00 11.05 37.53
CA ALA A 44 -15.13 9.94 37.92
C ALA A 44 -15.33 8.74 37.00
N ILE A 45 -16.58 8.39 36.69
CA ILE A 45 -16.92 7.32 35.74
C ILE A 45 -16.31 7.63 34.37
N ALA A 46 -16.58 8.82 33.84
CA ALA A 46 -16.06 9.24 32.54
C ALA A 46 -14.52 9.28 32.50
N TRP A 47 -13.89 9.76 33.59
CA TRP A 47 -12.44 9.77 33.72
C TRP A 47 -11.84 8.36 33.76
N CYS A 48 -12.48 7.42 34.47
CA CYS A 48 -11.99 6.06 34.58
C CYS A 48 -11.90 5.42 33.19
N LEU A 49 -12.95 5.56 32.39
CA LEU A 49 -13.08 4.99 31.05
C LEU A 49 -12.18 5.72 30.04
N TRP A 50 -12.39 7.02 29.81
CA TRP A 50 -11.73 7.78 28.73
C TRP A 50 -10.55 8.66 29.18
N GLY A 51 -10.16 8.59 30.45
CA GLY A 51 -9.02 9.33 30.97
C GLY A 51 -9.20 10.84 30.90
N ALA A 52 -8.14 11.54 30.50
CA ALA A 52 -8.12 13.00 30.49
C ALA A 52 -9.16 13.63 29.56
N GLN A 53 -9.57 12.90 28.51
CA GLN A 53 -10.57 13.37 27.55
C GLN A 53 -11.99 13.28 28.11
N GLY A 54 -12.24 12.39 29.07
CA GLY A 54 -13.55 12.22 29.73
C GLY A 54 -13.89 13.27 30.77
N VAL A 55 -13.03 14.28 31.01
CA VAL A 55 -13.25 15.32 32.03
C VAL A 55 -12.89 16.71 31.53
N GLN A 56 -13.66 17.72 31.97
CA GLN A 56 -13.44 19.13 31.62
C GLN A 56 -12.20 19.75 32.30
N ALA A 57 -11.56 19.04 33.24
CA ALA A 57 -10.42 19.56 33.99
C ALA A 57 -9.15 19.66 33.13
N LYS A 58 -8.82 20.88 32.67
CA LYS A 58 -7.55 21.20 31.96
C LYS A 58 -6.28 20.77 32.71
N GLN A 59 -6.36 20.57 34.02
CA GLN A 59 -5.28 20.06 34.86
C GLN A 59 -5.76 18.81 35.62
N GLN A 60 -5.30 17.64 35.19
CA GLN A 60 -5.64 16.34 35.78
C GLN A 60 -5.33 16.27 37.29
N LYS A 61 -4.31 16.98 37.78
CA LYS A 61 -3.98 17.05 39.21
C LYS A 61 -5.11 17.62 40.08
N ARG A 62 -6.03 18.40 39.50
CA ARG A 62 -7.21 18.93 40.22
C ARG A 62 -8.30 17.88 40.46
N LEU A 63 -8.16 16.69 39.86
CA LEU A 63 -9.01 15.55 40.14
C LEU A 63 -8.65 14.89 41.46
N ILE A 64 -7.42 15.06 41.95
CA ILE A 64 -7.00 14.54 43.24
C ILE A 64 -7.55 15.46 44.34
N ARG A 65 -8.21 14.86 45.33
CA ARG A 65 -8.70 15.54 46.53
C ARG A 65 -7.56 16.30 47.21
N TYR A 66 -7.85 17.50 47.72
CA TYR A 66 -6.85 18.32 48.41
C TYR A 66 -6.25 17.56 49.60
N GLY A 67 -4.91 17.53 49.68
CA GLY A 67 -4.17 16.83 50.73
C GLY A 67 -3.88 15.35 50.45
N ALA A 68 -4.43 14.76 49.39
CA ALA A 68 -4.13 13.37 49.01
C ALA A 68 -2.95 13.27 48.03
N GLU A 69 -2.17 12.20 48.17
CA GLU A 69 -1.01 11.93 47.29
C GLU A 69 -1.42 11.24 45.97
N LYS A 70 -2.58 10.58 45.95
CA LYS A 70 -3.13 9.89 44.78
C LYS A 70 -4.65 9.80 44.82
N CYS A 71 -5.27 9.65 43.66
CA CYS A 71 -6.67 9.24 43.52
C CYS A 71 -6.78 7.93 42.71
N ARG A 72 -7.87 7.20 42.93
CA ARG A 72 -8.19 5.94 42.27
C ARG A 72 -9.69 5.89 41.99
N VAL A 73 -10.06 5.48 40.79
CA VAL A 73 -11.45 5.20 40.42
C VAL A 73 -11.51 3.81 39.81
N GLU A 74 -12.53 3.06 40.22
CA GLU A 74 -12.87 1.74 39.72
C GLU A 74 -14.29 1.78 39.20
N VAL A 75 -14.52 1.27 38.00
CA VAL A 75 -15.84 1.19 37.37
C VAL A 75 -16.05 -0.24 36.90
N VAL A 76 -17.15 -0.87 37.32
CA VAL A 76 -17.55 -2.17 36.80
C VAL A 76 -18.63 -1.99 35.75
N ILE A 77 -18.36 -2.47 34.54
CA ILE A 77 -19.34 -2.52 33.44
C ILE A 77 -19.57 -3.99 33.07
N ALA A 78 -20.81 -4.45 33.10
CA ALA A 78 -21.16 -5.74 32.55
C ALA A 78 -21.42 -5.61 31.04
N LEU A 79 -20.59 -6.25 30.22
CA LEU A 79 -20.72 -6.30 28.77
C LEU A 79 -21.20 -7.70 28.36
N ASP A 80 -22.37 -7.79 27.75
CA ASP A 80 -23.05 -9.04 27.42
C ASP A 80 -23.13 -10.02 28.61
N GLY A 81 -23.27 -9.45 29.82
CA GLY A 81 -23.36 -10.18 31.08
C GLY A 81 -22.02 -10.54 31.74
N LEU A 82 -20.87 -10.22 31.12
CA LEU A 82 -19.54 -10.41 31.71
C LEU A 82 -19.05 -9.12 32.36
N ASP A 83 -18.61 -9.21 33.62
CA ASP A 83 -18.12 -8.05 34.37
C ASP A 83 -16.69 -7.67 33.94
N HIS A 84 -16.54 -6.41 33.56
CA HIS A 84 -15.28 -5.77 33.20
C HIS A 84 -14.97 -4.69 34.24
N LEU A 85 -13.86 -4.84 34.95
CA LEU A 85 -13.37 -3.89 35.92
C LEU A 85 -12.37 -2.94 35.24
N PHE A 86 -12.79 -1.69 35.05
CA PHE A 86 -11.94 -0.61 34.61
C PHE A 86 -11.35 0.07 35.84
N VAL A 87 -10.03 0.25 35.87
CA VAL A 87 -9.37 0.94 36.98
C VAL A 87 -8.46 2.03 36.43
N ARG A 88 -8.48 3.18 37.08
CA ARG A 88 -7.56 4.29 36.80
C ARG A 88 -7.04 4.92 38.08
N GLU A 89 -5.72 5.10 38.14
CA GLU A 89 -5.03 5.77 39.23
C GLU A 89 -4.25 7.00 38.73
N LEU A 90 -4.23 8.05 39.53
CA LEU A 90 -3.44 9.25 39.28
C LEU A 90 -2.67 9.68 40.54
N LEU A 91 -1.36 9.86 40.38
CA LEU A 91 -0.46 10.31 41.43
C LEU A 91 -0.24 11.82 41.33
N GLN A 92 -0.13 12.50 42.46
CA GLN A 92 0.20 13.93 42.52
C GLN A 92 1.57 14.25 41.88
N SER A 93 2.49 13.28 41.93
CA SER A 93 3.79 13.32 41.28
C SER A 93 3.72 13.41 39.74
N GLY A 94 2.60 12.99 39.13
CA GLY A 94 2.32 13.03 37.70
C GLY A 94 2.15 11.66 37.05
N GLY A 95 2.47 10.56 37.74
CA GLY A 95 2.26 9.20 37.21
C GLY A 95 0.78 8.83 37.16
N SER A 96 0.37 8.09 36.14
CA SER A 96 -0.98 7.56 36.00
C SER A 96 -0.95 6.11 35.54
N LYS A 97 -1.90 5.30 36.01
CA LYS A 97 -2.08 3.90 35.58
C LYS A 97 -3.51 3.70 35.14
N ALA A 98 -3.73 2.85 34.15
CA ALA A 98 -5.05 2.45 33.73
C ALA A 98 -5.00 1.03 33.21
N TRP A 99 -5.97 0.21 33.57
CA TRP A 99 -6.13 -1.15 33.05
C TRP A 99 -7.60 -1.55 33.05
N VAL A 100 -7.91 -2.60 32.30
CA VAL A 100 -9.21 -3.28 32.30
C VAL A 100 -8.98 -4.77 32.43
N GLU A 101 -9.75 -5.41 33.30
CA GLU A 101 -9.68 -6.85 33.57
C GLU A 101 -11.07 -7.45 33.73
N THR A 102 -11.17 -8.75 33.45
CA THR A 102 -12.30 -9.59 33.85
C THR A 102 -11.88 -10.43 35.05
N ALA A 103 -12.78 -11.30 35.53
CA ALA A 103 -12.43 -12.26 36.57
C ALA A 103 -11.27 -13.20 36.20
N THR A 104 -10.99 -13.40 34.91
CA THR A 104 -9.99 -14.36 34.41
C THR A 104 -8.78 -13.71 33.75
N ASP A 105 -8.94 -12.57 33.08
CA ASP A 105 -7.94 -12.05 32.17
C ASP A 105 -7.75 -10.53 32.32
N THR A 106 -6.51 -10.06 32.23
CA THR A 106 -6.21 -8.65 31.99
C THR A 106 -6.31 -8.37 30.50
N LEU A 107 -7.27 -7.52 30.11
CA LEU A 107 -7.57 -7.24 28.71
C LEU A 107 -6.70 -6.11 28.15
N ALA A 108 -6.35 -5.13 28.98
CA ALA A 108 -5.35 -4.11 28.69
C ALA A 108 -4.78 -3.52 29.98
N ASP A 109 -3.52 -3.12 29.98
CA ASP A 109 -2.77 -2.65 31.17
C ASP A 109 -2.13 -1.24 30.99
N SER A 110 -2.52 -0.55 29.92
CA SER A 110 -2.06 0.81 29.60
C SER A 110 -3.23 1.72 29.24
N SER A 111 -3.04 3.04 29.38
CA SER A 111 -4.10 4.01 29.02
C SER A 111 -4.50 3.91 27.54
N SER A 112 -3.54 3.71 26.63
CA SER A 112 -3.82 3.51 25.21
C SER A 112 -4.51 2.17 24.94
N GLY A 113 -4.12 1.11 25.65
CA GLY A 113 -4.77 -0.20 25.51
C GLY A 113 -6.21 -0.20 25.99
N VAL A 114 -6.50 0.44 27.14
CA VAL A 114 -7.88 0.62 27.63
C VAL A 114 -8.72 1.40 26.62
N GLN A 115 -8.15 2.45 26.02
CA GLN A 115 -8.85 3.24 25.00
C GLN A 115 -9.15 2.41 23.73
N GLN A 116 -8.17 1.68 23.19
CA GLN A 116 -8.39 0.79 22.05
C GLN A 116 -9.42 -0.29 22.35
N TYR A 117 -9.42 -0.81 23.59
CA TYR A 117 -10.40 -1.79 24.02
C TYR A 117 -11.81 -1.20 24.02
N LEU A 118 -12.00 -0.01 24.61
CA LEU A 118 -13.28 0.71 24.58
C LEU A 118 -13.74 1.00 23.14
N GLU A 119 -12.85 1.47 22.27
CA GLU A 119 -13.12 1.71 20.85
C GLU A 119 -13.56 0.42 20.12
N SER A 120 -12.91 -0.72 20.40
CA SER A 120 -13.27 -2.02 19.81
C SER A 120 -14.66 -2.50 20.22
N LEU A 121 -15.13 -2.08 21.39
CA LEU A 121 -16.47 -2.35 21.90
C LEU A 121 -17.51 -1.33 21.40
N GLY A 122 -17.08 -0.29 20.68
CA GLY A 122 -17.93 0.83 20.29
C GLY A 122 -18.31 1.76 21.45
N LEU A 123 -17.56 1.74 22.56
CA LEU A 123 -17.69 2.63 23.72
C LEU A 123 -16.76 3.86 23.58
N ASP A 124 -16.89 4.60 22.48
CA ASP A 124 -16.09 5.81 22.25
C ASP A 124 -16.59 7.02 23.07
N LEU A 125 -15.70 8.00 23.23
CA LEU A 125 -15.99 9.20 24.03
C LEU A 125 -17.11 10.04 23.39
N GLU A 126 -17.18 10.07 22.06
CA GLU A 126 -18.15 10.88 21.32
C GLU A 126 -19.57 10.30 21.46
N GLY A 127 -19.73 8.98 21.38
CA GLY A 127 -20.98 8.29 21.70
C GLY A 127 -21.39 8.47 23.16
N PHE A 128 -20.44 8.39 24.10
CA PHE A 128 -20.71 8.68 25.52
C PHE A 128 -21.12 10.14 25.75
N SER A 129 -20.51 11.11 25.07
CA SER A 129 -20.84 12.54 25.23
C SER A 129 -22.30 12.86 24.89
N VAL A 130 -22.92 12.04 24.04
CA VAL A 130 -24.32 12.20 23.67
C VAL A 130 -25.24 11.62 24.74
N GLN A 131 -24.82 10.52 25.37
CA GLN A 131 -25.50 9.86 26.50
C GLN A 131 -25.30 10.58 27.83
N TYR A 132 -24.19 11.31 27.99
CA TYR A 132 -23.89 12.16 29.13
C TYR A 132 -24.30 13.60 28.86
N ALA A 133 -25.40 14.04 29.46
CA ALA A 133 -25.84 15.42 29.44
C ALA A 133 -25.21 16.19 30.60
N ALA A 134 -23.96 16.62 30.39
CA ALA A 134 -23.26 17.48 31.33
C ALA A 134 -23.93 18.85 31.47
N GLN A 135 -23.79 19.43 32.67
CA GLN A 135 -24.28 20.77 32.96
C GLN A 135 -23.62 21.81 32.03
N LYS A 136 -24.43 22.60 31.30
CA LYS A 136 -24.03 23.62 30.29
C LYS A 136 -23.55 23.10 28.92
N GLU A 137 -23.76 21.83 28.60
CA GLU A 137 -23.43 21.25 27.28
C GLU A 137 -24.67 20.71 26.53
N LEU A 138 -25.88 21.02 27.00
CA LEU A 138 -27.14 20.61 26.37
C LEU A 138 -27.28 21.15 24.95
N ASP A 139 -26.70 22.31 24.69
CA ASP A 139 -26.87 23.12 23.50
C ASP A 139 -25.72 22.98 22.49
N TYR A 140 -24.60 22.35 22.88
CA TYR A 140 -23.42 22.15 22.02
C TYR A 140 -23.74 21.38 20.74
N PHE A 141 -24.48 20.27 20.84
CA PHE A 141 -24.89 19.47 19.68
C PHE A 141 -25.79 20.27 18.72
N VAL A 142 -26.68 21.09 19.27
CA VAL A 142 -27.69 21.85 18.52
C VAL A 142 -27.09 23.07 17.84
N PHE A 143 -26.19 23.80 18.52
CA PHE A 143 -25.62 25.05 18.05
C PHE A 143 -24.18 24.95 17.54
N ALA A 144 -23.60 23.75 17.48
CA ALA A 144 -22.31 23.53 16.81
C ALA A 144 -22.33 24.11 15.38
N ILE A 145 -21.24 24.73 14.95
CA ILE A 145 -21.12 25.20 13.55
C ILE A 145 -21.28 24.03 12.55
N PRO A 146 -21.77 24.26 11.31
CA PRO A 146 -22.19 23.18 10.41
C PRO A 146 -21.14 22.07 10.20
N SER A 147 -19.87 22.43 10.04
CA SER A 147 -18.77 21.47 9.86
C SER A 147 -18.52 20.59 11.09
N VAL A 148 -18.65 21.14 12.29
CA VAL A 148 -18.53 20.41 13.56
C VAL A 148 -19.77 19.55 13.78
N ARG A 149 -20.96 20.11 13.50
CA ARG A 149 -22.22 19.39 13.63
C ARG A 149 -22.30 18.17 12.72
N LYS A 150 -21.87 18.30 11.46
CA LYS A 150 -21.80 17.17 10.52
C LYS A 150 -20.86 16.07 11.00
N LYS A 151 -19.73 16.43 11.64
CA LYS A 151 -18.84 15.45 12.29
C LYS A 151 -19.50 14.79 13.49
N LEU A 152 -20.08 15.56 14.41
CA LEU A 152 -20.79 15.03 15.58
C LEU A 152 -21.91 14.06 15.17
N VAL A 153 -22.68 14.42 14.13
CA VAL A 153 -23.74 13.57 13.56
C VAL A 153 -23.17 12.31 12.91
N ALA A 154 -22.09 12.43 12.12
CA ALA A 154 -21.46 11.29 11.48
C ALA A 154 -20.91 10.30 12.52
N SER A 155 -20.23 10.80 13.54
CA SER A 155 -19.73 10.02 14.68
C SER A 155 -20.86 9.34 15.45
N LEU A 156 -21.92 10.09 15.79
CA LEU A 156 -23.10 9.56 16.47
C LEU A 156 -23.71 8.34 15.77
N PHE A 157 -23.79 8.38 14.44
CA PHE A 157 -24.36 7.31 13.63
C PHE A 157 -23.32 6.33 13.10
N ARG A 158 -22.06 6.41 13.55
CA ARG A 158 -20.93 5.59 13.12
C ARG A 158 -20.74 5.57 11.60
N LEU A 159 -20.97 6.70 10.95
CA LEU A 159 -20.80 6.87 9.50
C LEU A 159 -19.32 7.06 9.10
N GLU A 160 -18.42 7.21 10.08
CA GLU A 160 -16.97 7.31 9.85
C GLU A 160 -16.39 6.02 9.25
N ASP A 161 -16.94 4.86 9.62
CA ASP A 161 -16.60 3.56 9.03
C ASP A 161 -16.85 3.58 7.51
N LEU A 162 -17.94 4.24 7.08
CA LEU A 162 -18.30 4.40 5.68
C LEU A 162 -17.35 5.38 4.95
N ASP A 163 -16.86 6.42 5.63
CA ASP A 163 -15.82 7.30 5.10
C ASP A 163 -14.50 6.54 4.86
N GLY A 164 -14.14 5.63 5.77
CA GLY A 164 -13.03 4.69 5.59
C GLY A 164 -13.20 3.81 4.35
N VAL A 165 -14.39 3.23 4.15
CA VAL A 165 -14.73 2.45 2.95
C VAL A 165 -14.65 3.29 1.68
N ILE A 166 -15.20 4.51 1.67
CA ILE A 166 -15.13 5.43 0.53
C ILE A 166 -13.66 5.71 0.16
N LYS A 167 -12.79 5.95 1.15
CA LYS A 167 -11.36 6.16 0.93
C LYS A 167 -10.70 4.91 0.34
N ALA A 168 -10.98 3.72 0.87
CA ALA A 168 -10.43 2.47 0.37
C ALA A 168 -10.87 2.19 -1.08
N VAL A 169 -12.15 2.38 -1.40
CA VAL A 169 -12.69 2.21 -2.77
C VAL A 169 -12.00 3.16 -3.74
N ARG A 170 -11.76 4.42 -3.35
CA ARG A 170 -11.02 5.39 -4.18
C ARG A 170 -9.58 4.95 -4.45
N MET A 171 -8.89 4.40 -3.44
CA MET A 171 -7.53 3.87 -3.61
C MET A 171 -7.50 2.69 -4.58
N VAL A 172 -8.43 1.74 -4.43
CA VAL A 172 -8.55 0.58 -5.33
C VAL A 172 -8.93 1.00 -6.75
N HIS A 173 -9.81 1.98 -6.90
CA HIS A 173 -10.15 2.57 -8.21
C HIS A 173 -8.90 3.16 -8.90
N ALA A 174 -8.09 3.93 -8.17
CA ALA A 174 -6.88 4.54 -8.69
C ALA A 174 -5.85 3.49 -9.12
N ASP A 175 -5.65 2.43 -8.34
CA ASP A 175 -4.76 1.31 -8.67
C ASP A 175 -5.21 0.62 -9.97
N TYR A 176 -6.50 0.25 -10.09
CA TYR A 176 -7.01 -0.33 -11.34
C TYR A 176 -6.87 0.61 -12.53
N ALA A 177 -7.09 1.92 -12.35
CA ALA A 177 -6.91 2.91 -13.41
C ALA A 177 -5.45 2.97 -13.88
N GLN A 178 -4.48 2.96 -12.96
CA GLN A 178 -3.05 2.94 -13.29
C GLN A 178 -2.65 1.66 -14.04
N GLN A 179 -3.11 0.49 -13.60
CA GLN A 179 -2.83 -0.77 -14.29
C GLN A 179 -3.45 -0.81 -15.70
N CYS A 180 -4.62 -0.19 -15.89
CA CYS A 180 -5.24 -0.08 -17.21
C CYS A 180 -4.47 0.82 -18.19
N LEU A 181 -3.69 1.81 -17.70
CA LEU A 181 -2.89 2.71 -18.53
C LEU A 181 -1.65 2.03 -19.11
N GLN A 182 -1.10 1.04 -18.40
CA GLN A 182 0.10 0.31 -18.81
C GLN A 182 -0.17 -0.84 -19.77
N ALA A 183 -1.46 -1.14 -20.03
CA ALA A 183 -1.85 -2.26 -20.86
C ALA A 183 -1.80 -1.93 -22.36
N PRO A 184 -1.50 -2.94 -23.22
CA PRO A 184 -1.56 -2.77 -24.66
C PRO A 184 -2.98 -2.43 -25.13
N THR A 185 -3.08 -1.66 -26.22
CA THR A 185 -4.36 -1.33 -26.84
C THR A 185 -4.77 -2.39 -27.87
N ALA A 186 -6.06 -2.42 -28.23
CA ALA A 186 -6.55 -3.27 -29.31
C ALA A 186 -5.83 -3.00 -30.63
N GLU A 187 -5.54 -1.73 -30.94
CA GLU A 187 -4.77 -1.32 -32.11
C GLU A 187 -3.34 -1.89 -32.11
N MET A 188 -2.68 -1.94 -30.96
CA MET A 188 -1.34 -2.57 -30.86
C MET A 188 -1.40 -4.07 -31.14
N VAL A 189 -2.41 -4.77 -30.62
CA VAL A 189 -2.61 -6.21 -30.87
C VAL A 189 -2.89 -6.45 -32.36
N GLU A 190 -3.72 -5.62 -32.99
CA GLU A 190 -4.00 -5.67 -34.43
C GLU A 190 -2.74 -5.42 -35.27
N GLY A 191 -1.88 -4.49 -34.83
CA GLY A 191 -0.56 -4.27 -35.41
C GLY A 191 0.33 -5.52 -35.38
N TYR A 192 0.39 -6.23 -34.23
CA TYR A 192 1.12 -7.50 -34.15
C TYR A 192 0.49 -8.61 -35.00
N ALA A 193 -0.83 -8.65 -35.12
CA ALA A 193 -1.53 -9.61 -35.98
C ALA A 193 -1.18 -9.40 -37.46
N THR A 194 -1.16 -8.13 -37.89
CA THR A 194 -0.75 -7.76 -39.24
C THR A 194 0.69 -8.17 -39.52
N LEU A 195 1.63 -7.81 -38.63
CA LEU A 195 3.03 -8.20 -38.75
C LEU A 195 3.24 -9.72 -38.84
N THR A 196 2.47 -10.49 -38.06
CA THR A 196 2.53 -11.95 -38.09
C THR A 196 2.04 -12.50 -39.43
N THR A 197 0.99 -11.88 -40.00
CA THR A 197 0.42 -12.26 -41.30
C THR A 197 1.41 -11.94 -42.43
N ASP A 198 2.00 -10.74 -42.42
CA ASP A 198 2.99 -10.32 -43.42
C ASP A 198 4.22 -11.24 -43.41
N ALA A 199 4.70 -11.64 -42.23
CA ALA A 199 5.83 -12.56 -42.08
C ALA A 199 5.50 -13.98 -42.61
N LEU A 200 4.27 -14.45 -42.42
CA LEU A 200 3.80 -15.73 -42.95
C LEU A 200 3.75 -15.70 -44.48
N ASP A 201 3.20 -14.63 -45.06
CA ASP A 201 3.14 -14.46 -46.51
C ASP A 201 4.54 -14.41 -47.14
N GLU A 202 5.50 -13.74 -46.50
CA GLU A 202 6.90 -13.73 -46.93
C GLU A 202 7.53 -15.12 -46.86
N LEU A 203 7.32 -15.85 -45.77
CA LEU A 203 7.82 -17.22 -45.59
C LEU A 203 7.29 -18.16 -46.66
N ASP A 204 5.98 -18.10 -46.94
CA ASP A 204 5.36 -18.93 -47.97
C ASP A 204 5.90 -18.60 -49.36
N GLY A 205 6.10 -17.31 -49.67
CA GLY A 205 6.76 -16.87 -50.90
C GLY A 205 8.19 -17.44 -51.03
N LEU A 206 8.97 -17.41 -49.96
CA LEU A 206 10.34 -17.95 -49.94
C LEU A 206 10.36 -19.48 -50.07
N LYS A 207 9.41 -20.19 -49.45
CA LYS A 207 9.27 -21.66 -49.59
C LYS A 207 8.98 -22.05 -51.03
N VAL A 208 8.07 -21.33 -51.70
CA VAL A 208 7.77 -21.55 -53.13
C VAL A 208 9.01 -21.32 -53.99
N ALA A 209 9.75 -20.25 -53.74
CA ALA A 209 10.99 -19.96 -54.46
C ALA A 209 12.06 -21.05 -54.23
N ALA A 210 12.25 -21.52 -52.99
CA ALA A 210 13.20 -22.58 -52.67
C ALA A 210 12.84 -23.90 -53.36
N ALA A 211 11.55 -24.26 -53.40
CA ALA A 211 11.05 -25.45 -54.10
C ALA A 211 11.28 -25.38 -55.61
N ALA A 212 11.12 -24.20 -56.23
CA ALA A 212 11.42 -24.03 -57.66
C ALA A 212 12.91 -24.30 -57.96
N VAL A 213 13.82 -23.77 -57.14
CA VAL A 213 15.27 -24.01 -57.30
C VAL A 213 15.63 -25.48 -57.04
N GLU A 214 14.93 -26.15 -56.13
CA GLU A 214 15.09 -27.59 -55.87
C GLU A 214 14.76 -28.43 -57.11
N VAL A 215 13.64 -28.10 -57.80
CA VAL A 215 13.25 -28.77 -59.04
C VAL A 215 14.32 -28.62 -60.11
N ASP A 216 14.83 -27.40 -60.34
CA ASP A 216 15.90 -27.16 -61.31
C ASP A 216 17.18 -27.94 -60.97
N LYS A 217 17.57 -27.93 -59.69
CA LYS A 217 18.71 -28.71 -59.18
C LYS A 217 18.54 -30.20 -59.45
N THR A 218 17.35 -30.77 -59.19
CA THR A 218 17.09 -32.20 -59.45
C THR A 218 17.15 -32.54 -60.94
N HIS A 219 16.68 -31.64 -61.80
CA HIS A 219 16.76 -31.83 -63.24
C HIS A 219 18.21 -31.82 -63.75
N GLN A 220 19.02 -30.86 -63.29
CA GLN A 220 20.45 -30.81 -63.62
C GLN A 220 21.22 -32.01 -63.06
N ALA A 221 20.91 -32.46 -61.85
CA ALA A 221 21.54 -33.64 -61.27
C ALA A 221 21.29 -34.90 -62.13
N ALA A 222 20.04 -35.11 -62.58
CA ALA A 222 19.70 -36.22 -63.46
C ALA A 222 20.45 -36.16 -64.81
N LYS A 223 20.61 -34.95 -65.38
CA LYS A 223 21.33 -34.77 -66.65
C LYS A 223 22.83 -35.01 -66.53
N VAL A 224 23.44 -34.56 -65.43
CA VAL A 224 24.85 -34.90 -65.09
C VAL A 224 25.01 -36.41 -64.93
N GLU A 225 24.07 -37.09 -64.27
CA GLU A 225 24.11 -38.53 -64.07
C GLU A 225 23.98 -39.31 -65.38
N GLU A 226 23.14 -38.85 -66.31
CA GLU A 226 23.00 -39.40 -67.67
C GLU A 226 24.30 -39.26 -68.48
N LEU A 227 24.92 -38.07 -68.48
CA LEU A 227 26.19 -37.80 -69.17
C LEU A 227 27.35 -38.62 -68.57
N ARG A 228 27.40 -38.76 -67.23
CA ARG A 228 28.37 -39.63 -66.54
C ARG A 228 28.20 -41.10 -66.94
N ALA A 229 26.97 -41.57 -67.09
CA ALA A 229 26.69 -42.94 -67.53
C ALA A 229 27.13 -43.19 -68.98
N ALA A 230 26.93 -42.23 -69.89
CA ALA A 230 27.36 -42.30 -71.29
C ALA A 230 28.90 -42.26 -71.47
N PHE A 231 29.62 -41.64 -70.53
CA PHE A 231 31.08 -41.54 -70.51
C PHE A 231 31.83 -42.86 -70.17
N SER A 232 31.14 -43.99 -70.03
CA SER A 232 31.69 -45.19 -69.39
C SER A 232 32.37 -46.22 -70.31
N GLY A 233 33.52 -45.87 -70.90
CA GLY A 233 34.56 -46.86 -71.25
C GLY A 233 35.55 -47.01 -70.09
N ASP A 234 36.08 -48.21 -69.80
CA ASP A 234 36.97 -48.41 -68.63
C ASP A 234 38.22 -47.51 -68.65
N ALA A 235 38.74 -47.16 -69.83
CA ALA A 235 39.83 -46.18 -69.99
C ALA A 235 39.39 -44.72 -69.81
N VAL A 236 38.15 -44.40 -70.18
CA VAL A 236 37.57 -43.07 -69.95
C VAL A 236 37.25 -42.87 -68.48
N ARG A 237 36.72 -43.89 -67.79
CA ARG A 237 36.46 -43.87 -66.33
C ARG A 237 37.73 -43.65 -65.53
N GLU A 238 38.83 -44.31 -65.90
CA GLU A 238 40.12 -44.15 -65.22
C GLU A 238 40.68 -42.74 -65.46
N ARG A 239 40.57 -42.21 -66.70
CA ARG A 239 40.98 -40.85 -67.04
C ARG A 239 40.09 -39.76 -66.41
N THR A 240 38.76 -39.86 -66.51
CA THR A 240 37.82 -38.91 -65.87
C THR A 240 37.89 -38.98 -64.35
N ALA A 241 38.13 -40.16 -63.74
CA ALA A 241 38.35 -40.25 -62.30
C ALA A 241 39.63 -39.50 -61.89
N LEU A 242 40.73 -39.69 -62.64
CA LEU A 242 41.97 -38.96 -62.41
C LEU A 242 41.82 -37.46 -62.72
N GLU A 243 41.12 -37.05 -63.77
CA GLU A 243 40.86 -35.64 -64.14
C GLU A 243 39.93 -34.96 -63.12
N ALA A 244 38.90 -35.67 -62.64
CA ALA A 244 38.05 -35.21 -61.55
C ALA A 244 38.83 -35.13 -60.23
N ASP A 245 39.78 -36.04 -59.99
CA ASP A 245 40.69 -35.93 -58.86
C ASP A 245 41.69 -34.77 -59.03
N VAL A 246 42.15 -34.44 -60.25
CA VAL A 246 42.93 -33.22 -60.52
C VAL A 246 42.12 -31.98 -60.19
N ILE A 247 40.88 -31.86 -60.70
CA ILE A 247 40.02 -30.71 -60.41
C ILE A 247 39.73 -30.65 -58.91
N ARG A 248 39.29 -31.75 -58.31
CA ARG A 248 38.96 -31.81 -56.87
C ARG A 248 40.15 -31.47 -56.00
N PHE A 249 41.35 -31.97 -56.31
CA PHE A 249 42.54 -31.65 -55.54
C PHE A 249 43.02 -30.22 -55.81
N ALA A 250 42.89 -29.70 -57.03
CA ALA A 250 43.18 -28.31 -57.35
C ALA A 250 42.23 -27.35 -56.64
N ASP A 251 40.91 -27.61 -56.67
CA ASP A 251 39.89 -26.86 -55.95
C ASP A 251 40.14 -26.92 -54.45
N ILE A 252 40.48 -28.10 -53.89
CA ILE A 252 40.86 -28.19 -52.46
C ILE A 252 42.12 -27.38 -52.17
N VAL A 253 43.11 -27.36 -53.07
CA VAL A 253 44.33 -26.56 -52.91
C VAL A 253 44.00 -25.06 -52.97
N GLU A 254 43.22 -24.62 -53.94
CA GLU A 254 42.81 -23.23 -54.14
C GLU A 254 41.86 -22.76 -53.02
N GLU A 255 40.91 -23.58 -52.62
CA GLU A 255 40.02 -23.34 -51.48
C GLU A 255 40.85 -23.27 -50.18
N CYS A 256 41.80 -24.18 -49.97
CA CYS A 256 42.71 -24.07 -48.83
C CYS A 256 43.55 -22.79 -48.89
N GLU A 257 44.01 -22.37 -50.07
CA GLU A 257 44.78 -21.13 -50.26
C GLU A 257 43.92 -19.88 -50.04
N MET A 258 42.70 -19.82 -50.58
CA MET A 258 41.74 -18.73 -50.37
C MET A 258 41.27 -18.65 -48.93
N LEU A 259 40.89 -19.77 -48.32
CA LEU A 259 40.49 -19.83 -46.91
C LEU A 259 41.67 -19.46 -46.01
N ALA A 260 42.88 -19.95 -46.29
CA ALA A 260 44.08 -19.58 -45.52
C ALA A 260 44.47 -18.10 -45.70
N ALA A 261 44.23 -17.51 -46.88
CA ALA A 261 44.47 -16.09 -47.16
C ALA A 261 43.40 -15.19 -46.51
N GLY A 262 42.15 -15.65 -46.44
CA GLY A 262 41.02 -14.96 -45.82
C GLY A 262 40.97 -15.09 -44.30
N ILE A 263 41.72 -16.04 -43.71
CA ILE A 263 41.92 -16.10 -42.26
C ILE A 263 42.85 -14.95 -41.85
N VAL A 264 42.21 -13.87 -41.40
CA VAL A 264 42.86 -12.78 -40.68
C VAL A 264 42.75 -13.10 -39.20
N ALA A 265 43.89 -13.37 -38.55
CA ALA A 265 43.90 -13.46 -37.10
C ALA A 265 43.49 -12.09 -36.55
N PRO A 266 42.49 -12.01 -35.65
CA PRO A 266 42.16 -10.74 -35.01
C PRO A 266 43.38 -10.21 -34.28
N GLU A 267 43.58 -8.88 -34.33
CA GLU A 267 44.59 -8.24 -33.49
C GLU A 267 44.19 -8.48 -32.03
N VAL A 268 45.06 -9.17 -31.29
CA VAL A 268 44.88 -9.40 -29.86
C VAL A 268 45.34 -8.13 -29.16
N PRO A 269 44.46 -7.41 -28.43
CA PRO A 269 44.86 -6.27 -27.62
C PRO A 269 45.88 -6.72 -26.57
N ASP A 270 46.96 -5.96 -26.36
CA ASP A 270 47.93 -6.29 -25.33
C ASP A 270 47.27 -6.11 -23.95
N PRO A 271 47.19 -7.16 -23.10
CA PRO A 271 46.63 -7.05 -21.76
C PRO A 271 47.35 -6.01 -20.89
N GLN A 272 48.58 -5.61 -21.25
CA GLN A 272 49.34 -4.56 -20.57
C GLN A 272 48.84 -3.14 -20.84
N ASP A 273 48.01 -2.95 -21.86
CA ASP A 273 47.39 -1.65 -22.18
C ASP A 273 46.10 -1.40 -21.38
N LEU A 274 45.59 -2.41 -20.67
CA LEU A 274 44.40 -2.32 -19.83
C LEU A 274 44.74 -1.88 -18.40
N PRO A 275 43.85 -1.10 -17.75
CA PRO A 275 44.00 -0.77 -16.34
C PRO A 275 44.09 -2.02 -15.46
N SER A 276 44.95 -1.98 -14.43
CA SER A 276 45.11 -3.10 -13.50
C SER A 276 43.81 -3.37 -12.73
N LEU A 277 43.26 -4.57 -12.90
CA LEU A 277 42.04 -4.98 -12.21
C LEU A 277 42.22 -4.99 -10.68
N GLU A 278 43.42 -5.38 -10.19
CA GLU A 278 43.74 -5.38 -8.77
C GLU A 278 43.76 -3.95 -8.19
N GLU A 279 44.23 -2.97 -8.97
CA GLU A 279 44.23 -1.56 -8.55
C GLU A 279 42.80 -0.99 -8.50
N ILE A 280 41.96 -1.32 -9.49
CA ILE A 280 40.55 -0.91 -9.51
C ILE A 280 39.78 -1.59 -8.37
N ASP A 281 39.99 -2.88 -8.12
CA ASP A 281 39.37 -3.63 -7.02
C ASP A 281 39.75 -3.04 -5.66
N THR A 282 41.02 -2.64 -5.49
CA THR A 282 41.49 -1.98 -4.27
C THR A 282 40.81 -0.62 -4.08
N ARG A 283 40.80 0.23 -5.12
CA ARG A 283 40.14 1.55 -5.09
C ARG A 283 38.63 1.44 -4.84
N LEU A 284 37.99 0.44 -5.43
CA LEU A 284 36.55 0.17 -5.25
C LEU A 284 36.26 -0.32 -3.82
N ALA A 285 37.12 -1.15 -3.24
CA ALA A 285 36.98 -1.58 -1.85
C ALA A 285 37.10 -0.38 -0.89
N GLU A 286 38.10 0.48 -1.09
CA GLU A 286 38.29 1.72 -0.32
C GLU A 286 37.08 2.66 -0.45
N ALA A 287 36.60 2.91 -1.68
CA ALA A 287 35.44 3.76 -1.93
C ALA A 287 34.14 3.21 -1.32
N ASN A 288 33.96 1.88 -1.33
CA ASN A 288 32.82 1.24 -0.68
C ASN A 288 32.88 1.32 0.85
N GLU A 289 34.07 1.21 1.44
CA GLU A 289 34.27 1.38 2.88
C GLU A 289 33.97 2.84 3.30
N GLU A 290 34.46 3.81 2.53
CA GLU A 290 34.17 5.23 2.72
C GLU A 290 32.66 5.54 2.58
N ALA A 291 32.01 5.05 1.52
CA ALA A 291 30.58 5.23 1.32
C ALA A 291 29.75 4.64 2.48
N ARG A 292 30.12 3.46 2.98
CA ARG A 292 29.48 2.85 4.16
C ARG A 292 29.66 3.71 5.40
N ALA A 293 30.85 4.24 5.64
CA ALA A 293 31.13 5.13 6.76
C ALA A 293 30.29 6.41 6.69
N CYS A 294 30.19 7.04 5.51
CA CYS A 294 29.38 8.23 5.29
C CYS A 294 27.87 7.97 5.48
N VAL A 295 27.35 6.86 4.97
CA VAL A 295 25.93 6.48 5.14
C VAL A 295 25.59 6.22 6.60
N LEU A 296 26.45 5.52 7.34
CA LEU A 296 26.29 5.28 8.77
C LEU A 296 26.34 6.59 9.57
N GLY A 297 27.25 7.50 9.22
CA GLY A 297 27.33 8.83 9.81
C GLY A 297 26.06 9.66 9.56
N SER A 298 25.58 9.69 8.31
CA SER A 298 24.35 10.41 7.92
C SER A 298 23.11 9.86 8.64
N THR A 299 22.96 8.53 8.73
CA THR A 299 21.83 7.91 9.43
C THR A 299 21.87 8.16 10.94
N ALA A 300 23.06 8.15 11.56
CA ALA A 300 23.21 8.50 12.97
C ALA A 300 22.83 9.96 13.26
N LEU A 301 23.27 10.90 12.41
CA LEU A 301 22.92 12.32 12.52
C LEU A 301 21.42 12.57 12.30
N SER A 302 20.82 11.91 11.29
CA SER A 302 19.37 11.99 11.06
C SER A 302 18.58 11.50 12.28
N GLY A 303 19.00 10.40 12.89
CA GLY A 303 18.37 9.90 14.11
C GLY A 303 18.48 10.87 15.29
N GLN A 304 19.61 11.56 15.45
CA GLN A 304 19.78 12.61 16.46
C GLN A 304 18.91 13.83 16.20
N ARG A 305 18.83 14.28 14.94
CA ARG A 305 17.96 15.39 14.52
C ARG A 305 16.49 15.07 14.80
N ASP A 306 16.03 13.88 14.41
CA ASP A 306 14.64 13.47 14.57
C ASP A 306 14.27 13.37 16.05
N PHE A 307 15.15 12.79 16.87
CA PHE A 307 15.00 12.77 18.32
C PHE A 307 14.93 14.18 18.92
N LEU A 308 15.76 15.11 18.44
CA LEU A 308 15.75 16.49 18.92
C LEU A 308 14.50 17.27 18.44
N ALA A 309 13.99 16.98 17.23
CA ALA A 309 12.74 17.53 16.69
C ALA A 309 11.53 17.10 17.53
N GLU A 310 11.45 15.81 17.90
CA GLU A 310 10.41 15.31 18.80
C GLU A 310 10.46 16.01 20.17
N ASN A 311 11.67 16.23 20.71
CA ASN A 311 11.86 16.97 21.95
C ASN A 311 11.45 18.44 21.81
N ARG A 312 11.74 19.07 20.67
CA ARG A 312 11.35 20.44 20.35
C ARG A 312 9.83 20.59 20.32
N ASP A 313 9.12 19.66 19.70
CA ASP A 313 7.65 19.66 19.66
C ASP A 313 7.04 19.45 21.05
N ALA A 314 7.64 18.61 21.89
CA ALA A 314 7.25 18.47 23.29
C ALA A 314 7.47 19.78 24.09
N LEU A 315 8.59 20.49 23.86
CA LEU A 315 8.90 21.79 24.45
C LEU A 315 7.90 22.87 24.00
N ASP A 316 7.52 22.89 22.72
CA ASP A 316 6.52 23.83 22.21
C ASP A 316 5.12 23.54 22.77
N GLY A 317 4.79 22.27 23.00
CA GLY A 317 3.63 21.86 23.78
C GLY A 317 3.66 22.27 25.26
N GLY A 318 4.74 22.93 25.73
CA GLY A 318 4.90 23.42 27.10
C GLY A 318 5.36 22.35 28.10
N LYS A 319 5.91 21.22 27.61
CA LYS A 319 6.35 20.08 28.42
C LYS A 319 7.87 19.93 28.37
N CYS A 320 8.51 19.69 29.50
CA CYS A 320 9.93 19.34 29.52
C CYS A 320 10.12 17.89 29.01
N PRO A 321 10.96 17.63 27.99
CA PRO A 321 11.16 16.29 27.44
C PRO A 321 11.81 15.30 28.43
N LEU A 322 12.55 15.80 29.43
CA LEU A 322 13.20 14.97 30.45
C LEU A 322 12.31 14.66 31.67
N CYS A 323 11.30 15.49 31.98
CA CYS A 323 10.51 15.32 33.21
C CYS A 323 9.00 15.59 33.09
N LEU A 324 8.52 15.91 31.88
CA LEU A 324 7.12 16.18 31.50
C LEU A 324 6.41 17.28 32.32
N ARG A 325 7.15 18.06 33.11
CA ARG A 325 6.64 19.23 33.86
C ARG A 325 6.78 20.50 33.02
N GLY A 326 5.94 21.50 33.32
CA GLY A 326 5.99 22.80 32.66
C GLY A 326 7.33 23.51 32.84
N ILE A 327 7.79 24.16 31.79
CA ILE A 327 9.09 24.83 31.72
C ILE A 327 8.93 26.27 32.23
N ARG A 328 9.74 26.69 33.21
CA ARG A 328 9.68 28.05 33.76
C ARG A 328 10.07 29.13 32.74
N ASN A 329 10.98 28.82 31.82
CA ASN A 329 11.44 29.72 30.78
C ASN A 329 11.38 29.03 29.41
N LYS A 330 10.14 28.86 28.90
CA LYS A 330 9.86 28.15 27.65
C LYS A 330 10.59 28.76 26.44
N ALA A 331 10.61 30.10 26.34
CA ALA A 331 11.21 30.80 25.21
C ALA A 331 12.72 30.50 25.08
N ALA A 332 13.48 30.61 26.18
CA ALA A 332 14.91 30.33 26.16
C ALA A 332 15.24 28.85 25.88
N ALA A 333 14.39 27.91 26.34
CA ALA A 333 14.57 26.49 26.07
C ALA A 333 14.25 26.12 24.61
N LEU A 334 13.23 26.74 24.02
CA LEU A 334 12.92 26.59 22.60
C LEU A 334 14.01 27.19 21.73
N GLU A 335 14.49 28.40 22.03
CA GLU A 335 15.57 29.04 21.27
C GLU A 335 16.86 28.20 21.26
N ALA A 336 17.21 27.58 22.39
CA ALA A 336 18.39 26.70 22.47
C ALA A 336 18.22 25.43 21.60
N VAL A 337 17.04 24.79 21.67
CA VAL A 337 16.78 23.58 20.88
C VAL A 337 16.59 23.90 19.40
N ASP A 338 15.93 24.99 19.05
CA ASP A 338 15.79 25.44 17.65
C ASP A 338 17.15 25.78 17.03
N ALA A 339 18.08 26.36 17.79
CA ALA A 339 19.46 26.61 17.33
C ALA A 339 20.24 25.30 17.09
N GLU A 340 20.15 24.35 18.03
CA GLU A 340 20.82 23.05 17.92
C GLU A 340 20.20 22.15 16.83
N LEU A 341 18.87 22.25 16.63
CA LEU A 341 18.16 21.61 15.53
C LEU A 341 18.57 22.19 14.18
N GLY A 342 18.76 23.52 14.10
CA GLY A 342 19.28 24.18 12.92
C GLY A 342 20.66 23.66 12.53
N THR A 343 21.59 23.61 13.49
CA THR A 343 22.94 23.07 13.24
C THR A 343 22.91 21.60 12.83
N LEU A 344 22.13 20.75 13.52
CA LEU A 344 22.01 19.34 13.15
C LEU A 344 21.34 19.13 11.79
N THR A 345 20.42 20.02 11.40
CA THR A 345 19.77 19.96 10.08
C THR A 345 20.79 20.25 8.98
N ASP A 346 21.65 21.26 9.16
CA ASP A 346 22.72 21.59 8.22
C ASP A 346 23.79 20.47 8.17
N GLU A 347 24.15 19.91 9.32
CA GLU A 347 25.09 18.77 9.41
C GLU A 347 24.53 17.50 8.76
N CYS A 348 23.23 17.21 8.94
CA CYS A 348 22.55 16.11 8.24
C CYS A 348 22.58 16.30 6.73
N ALA A 349 22.27 17.52 6.26
CA ALA A 349 22.28 17.83 4.84
C ALA A 349 23.69 17.67 4.24
N ALA A 350 24.71 18.19 4.92
CA ALA A 350 26.11 18.02 4.50
C ALA A 350 26.54 16.54 4.50
N ALA A 351 26.16 15.76 5.52
CA ALA A 351 26.47 14.34 5.61
C ALA A 351 25.72 13.50 4.55
N GLN A 352 24.50 13.88 4.19
CA GLN A 352 23.75 13.26 3.08
C GLN A 352 24.43 13.52 1.74
N VAL A 353 24.84 14.76 1.47
CA VAL A 353 25.58 15.10 0.24
C VAL A 353 26.90 14.32 0.17
N ALA A 354 27.67 14.25 1.26
CA ALA A 354 28.90 13.48 1.30
C ALA A 354 28.66 11.97 1.08
N ALA A 355 27.57 11.42 1.62
CA ALA A 355 27.20 10.02 1.39
C ALA A 355 26.78 9.76 -0.07
N GLU A 356 26.08 10.69 -0.70
CA GLU A 356 25.72 10.62 -2.13
C GLU A 356 26.96 10.69 -3.03
N GLU A 357 27.90 11.60 -2.72
CA GLU A 357 29.17 11.74 -3.45
C GLU A 357 30.04 10.48 -3.33
N ALA A 358 30.18 9.93 -2.12
CA ALA A 358 30.95 8.71 -1.89
C ALA A 358 30.33 7.48 -2.58
N ASN A 359 28.99 7.35 -2.55
CA ASN A 359 28.30 6.29 -3.29
C ASN A 359 28.46 6.44 -4.80
N ARG A 360 28.44 7.67 -5.32
CA ARG A 360 28.66 7.95 -6.74
C ARG A 360 30.07 7.57 -7.17
N ALA A 361 31.09 7.91 -6.39
CA ALA A 361 32.47 7.52 -6.66
C ALA A 361 32.65 5.98 -6.69
N ALA A 362 32.02 5.25 -5.74
CA ALA A 362 32.04 3.80 -5.73
C ALA A 362 31.31 3.19 -6.95
N TYR A 363 30.19 3.80 -7.36
CA TYR A 363 29.44 3.38 -8.55
C TYR A 363 30.26 3.57 -9.83
N ASP A 364 30.91 4.73 -10.00
CA ASP A 364 31.74 5.02 -11.19
C ASP A 364 32.92 4.03 -11.30
N LEU A 365 33.56 3.67 -10.19
CA LEU A 365 34.61 2.64 -10.13
C LEU A 365 34.08 1.24 -10.45
N ALA A 366 32.86 0.90 -10.03
CA ALA A 366 32.25 -0.38 -10.36
C ALA A 366 31.95 -0.51 -11.86
N MET A 367 31.52 0.58 -12.50
CA MET A 367 31.34 0.64 -13.94
C MET A 367 32.67 0.54 -14.71
N GLU A 368 33.72 1.23 -14.24
CA GLU A 368 35.08 1.12 -14.79
C GLU A 368 35.58 -0.33 -14.72
N ARG A 369 35.39 -0.99 -13.57
CA ARG A 369 35.72 -2.41 -13.38
C ARG A 369 34.99 -3.31 -14.36
N GLU A 370 33.68 -3.15 -14.51
CA GLU A 370 32.87 -3.97 -15.41
C GLU A 370 33.31 -3.82 -16.86
N GLN A 371 33.65 -2.60 -17.27
CA GLN A 371 34.19 -2.32 -18.60
C GLN A 371 35.53 -3.05 -18.82
N VAL A 372 36.48 -2.95 -17.88
CA VAL A 372 37.79 -3.61 -17.99
C VAL A 372 37.65 -5.14 -17.99
N VAL A 373 36.74 -5.71 -17.19
CA VAL A 373 36.43 -7.15 -17.23
C VAL A 373 35.92 -7.57 -18.61
N ALA A 374 35.02 -6.77 -19.20
CA ALA A 374 34.50 -7.05 -20.53
C ALA A 374 35.59 -7.00 -21.61
N GLU A 375 36.53 -6.05 -21.51
CA GLU A 375 37.66 -5.91 -22.42
C GLU A 375 38.68 -7.05 -22.26
N LEU A 376 38.98 -7.50 -21.04
CA LEU A 376 39.81 -8.68 -20.79
C LEU A 376 39.17 -9.97 -21.34
N GLN A 377 37.87 -10.15 -21.14
CA GLN A 377 37.13 -11.28 -21.73
C GLN A 377 37.06 -11.21 -23.26
N ALA A 378 37.07 -10.00 -23.83
CA ALA A 378 37.18 -9.83 -25.28
C ALA A 378 38.59 -10.18 -25.78
N ALA A 379 39.64 -9.78 -25.06
CA ALA A 379 41.03 -10.13 -25.38
C ALA A 379 41.30 -11.64 -25.30
N ASP A 380 40.82 -12.32 -24.25
CA ASP A 380 40.94 -13.79 -24.10
C ASP A 380 40.20 -14.55 -25.21
N ARG A 381 39.00 -14.07 -25.58
CA ARG A 381 38.28 -14.58 -26.75
C ARG A 381 39.07 -14.35 -28.04
N ALA A 382 39.62 -13.16 -28.24
CA ALA A 382 40.44 -12.84 -29.41
C ALA A 382 41.73 -13.67 -29.46
N GLU A 383 42.36 -13.98 -28.32
CA GLU A 383 43.55 -14.84 -28.23
C GLU A 383 43.20 -16.28 -28.59
N SER A 384 42.10 -16.83 -28.04
CA SER A 384 41.61 -18.15 -28.42
C SER A 384 41.22 -18.22 -29.90
N GLU A 385 40.59 -17.17 -30.44
CA GLU A 385 40.23 -17.06 -31.85
C GLU A 385 41.47 -16.94 -32.75
N ALA A 386 42.48 -16.18 -32.35
CA ALA A 386 43.75 -16.05 -33.06
C ALA A 386 44.55 -17.36 -33.04
N ALA A 387 44.59 -18.06 -31.90
CA ALA A 387 45.22 -19.38 -31.78
C ALA A 387 44.51 -20.42 -32.64
N SER A 388 43.17 -20.43 -32.61
CA SER A 388 42.33 -21.28 -33.46
C SER A 388 42.51 -20.96 -34.96
N ALA A 389 42.54 -19.68 -35.33
CA ALA A 389 42.81 -19.21 -36.69
C ALA A 389 44.19 -19.66 -37.17
N THR A 390 45.22 -19.57 -36.32
CA THR A 390 46.59 -20.00 -36.63
C THR A 390 46.69 -21.52 -36.79
N ALA A 391 46.07 -22.28 -35.90
CA ALA A 391 46.00 -23.74 -35.99
C ALA A 391 45.26 -24.19 -37.26
N ARG A 392 44.10 -23.57 -37.55
CA ARG A 392 43.30 -23.84 -38.75
C ARG A 392 44.05 -23.48 -40.03
N LYS A 393 44.78 -22.36 -40.04
CA LYS A 393 45.62 -21.95 -41.17
C LYS A 393 46.74 -22.97 -41.41
N LYS A 394 47.42 -23.42 -40.35
CA LYS A 394 48.44 -24.47 -40.46
C LYS A 394 47.87 -25.81 -40.94
N GLU A 395 46.69 -26.20 -40.44
CA GLU A 395 46.00 -27.42 -40.90
C GLU A 395 45.62 -27.34 -42.39
N LEU A 396 45.13 -26.17 -42.84
CA LEU A 396 44.84 -25.90 -44.25
C LEU A 396 46.10 -25.91 -45.10
N GLU A 397 47.23 -25.38 -44.62
CA GLU A 397 48.53 -25.43 -45.31
C GLU A 397 49.08 -26.86 -45.41
N GLU A 398 49.01 -27.65 -44.35
CA GLU A 398 49.39 -29.07 -44.38
C GLU A 398 48.48 -29.88 -45.29
N LYS A 399 47.17 -29.61 -45.27
CA LYS A 399 46.20 -30.19 -46.19
C LYS A 399 46.54 -29.82 -47.62
N ARG A 400 46.76 -28.52 -47.91
CA ARG A 400 47.21 -28.01 -49.21
C ARG A 400 48.45 -28.76 -49.70
N ASP A 401 49.48 -28.87 -48.89
CA ASP A 401 50.74 -29.50 -49.30
C ASP A 401 50.58 -31.00 -49.55
N ARG A 402 49.81 -31.70 -48.72
CA ARG A 402 49.44 -33.10 -48.97
C ARG A 402 48.69 -33.27 -50.30
N TYR A 403 47.74 -32.38 -50.60
CA TYR A 403 46.99 -32.44 -51.85
C TYR A 403 47.78 -31.95 -53.06
N LYS A 404 48.80 -31.07 -52.89
CA LYS A 404 49.78 -30.73 -53.94
C LYS A 404 50.62 -31.94 -54.36
N VAL A 405 51.03 -32.78 -53.41
CA VAL A 405 51.74 -34.03 -53.72
C VAL A 405 50.83 -35.01 -54.46
N LYS A 406 49.59 -35.21 -53.96
CA LYS A 406 48.60 -36.04 -54.66
C LYS A 406 48.27 -35.53 -56.06
N LEU A 407 48.19 -34.21 -56.24
CA LEU A 407 47.97 -33.57 -57.53
C LEU A 407 49.10 -33.92 -58.51
N ALA A 408 50.36 -33.87 -58.07
CA ALA A 408 51.52 -34.24 -58.89
C ALA A 408 51.53 -35.73 -59.26
N GLU A 409 51.14 -36.61 -58.32
CA GLU A 409 51.01 -38.05 -58.56
C GLU A 409 49.93 -38.36 -59.59
N VAL A 410 48.74 -37.75 -59.44
CA VAL A 410 47.62 -37.90 -60.37
C VAL A 410 47.95 -37.31 -61.74
N ALA A 411 48.61 -36.14 -61.80
CA ALA A 411 49.05 -35.52 -63.06
C ALA A 411 50.02 -36.42 -63.83
N THR A 412 50.95 -37.08 -63.14
CA THR A 412 51.89 -38.04 -63.74
C THR A 412 51.17 -39.29 -64.26
N ALA A 413 50.15 -39.78 -63.56
CA ALA A 413 49.32 -40.89 -64.01
C ALA A 413 48.46 -40.53 -65.24
N LEU A 414 48.00 -39.28 -65.32
CA LEU A 414 47.22 -38.76 -66.45
C LEU A 414 48.01 -38.69 -67.75
N GLU A 415 49.29 -38.29 -67.69
CA GLU A 415 50.19 -38.24 -68.85
C GLU A 415 50.43 -39.60 -69.53
N GLN A 416 50.19 -40.70 -68.80
CA GLN A 416 50.43 -42.07 -69.27
C GLN A 416 49.19 -42.70 -69.95
N LEU A 417 48.05 -42.02 -69.95
CA LEU A 417 46.79 -42.54 -70.50
C LEU A 417 46.53 -42.01 -71.93
N PRO A 418 45.98 -42.84 -72.84
CA PRO A 418 45.68 -42.43 -74.21
C PRO A 418 44.64 -41.30 -74.27
N GLU A 419 44.75 -40.39 -75.27
CA GLU A 419 43.83 -39.27 -75.51
C GLU A 419 42.38 -39.73 -75.70
N VAL A 420 41.49 -39.20 -74.86
CA VAL A 420 40.04 -39.42 -74.92
C VAL A 420 39.40 -38.24 -75.65
N ASP A 421 38.26 -38.48 -76.31
CA ASP A 421 37.52 -37.50 -77.10
C ASP A 421 37.09 -36.26 -76.26
N ASP A 422 37.76 -35.15 -76.55
CA ASP A 422 37.84 -33.86 -75.84
C ASP A 422 36.52 -33.04 -75.84
N THR A 423 35.49 -33.52 -76.54
CA THR A 423 34.20 -32.83 -76.71
C THR A 423 33.20 -33.19 -75.63
N ALA A 424 33.04 -34.48 -75.37
CA ALA A 424 32.01 -34.96 -74.47
C ALA A 424 32.39 -34.69 -72.99
N GLU A 425 33.68 -34.55 -72.67
CA GLU A 425 34.18 -34.26 -71.32
C GLU A 425 33.95 -32.79 -70.96
N ARG A 426 34.08 -31.89 -71.94
CA ARG A 426 33.73 -30.47 -71.79
C ARG A 426 32.25 -30.29 -71.48
N ASP A 427 31.38 -31.05 -72.15
CA ASP A 427 29.94 -30.99 -71.95
C ASP A 427 29.55 -31.46 -70.53
N LEU A 428 30.16 -32.55 -70.03
CA LEU A 428 29.95 -33.01 -68.66
C LEU A 428 30.40 -31.97 -67.62
N ARG A 429 31.63 -31.43 -67.76
CA ARG A 429 32.16 -30.41 -66.85
C ARG A 429 31.32 -29.12 -66.85
N ALA A 430 30.72 -28.77 -67.97
CA ALA A 430 29.84 -27.60 -68.07
C ALA A 430 28.55 -27.78 -67.26
N GLU A 431 27.88 -28.94 -67.39
CA GLU A 431 26.66 -29.27 -66.64
C GLU A 431 26.96 -29.45 -65.14
N GLU A 432 28.12 -30.01 -64.75
CA GLU A 432 28.55 -30.13 -63.34
C GLU A 432 28.71 -28.76 -62.66
N ARG A 433 29.35 -27.78 -63.33
CA ARG A 433 29.42 -26.40 -62.81
C ARG A 433 28.04 -25.77 -62.66
N GLN A 434 27.13 -26.10 -63.57
CA GLN A 434 25.76 -25.60 -63.52
C GLN A 434 24.99 -26.18 -62.33
N LEU A 435 25.19 -27.47 -62.03
CA LEU A 435 24.63 -28.15 -60.85
C LEU A 435 25.18 -27.60 -59.53
N ASP A 436 26.48 -27.31 -59.46
CA ASP A 436 27.08 -26.69 -58.25
C ASP A 436 26.50 -25.29 -58.01
N SER A 437 26.35 -24.49 -59.07
CA SER A 437 25.72 -23.17 -59.00
C SER A 437 24.28 -23.25 -58.50
N THR A 438 23.45 -24.15 -59.04
CA THR A 438 22.07 -24.32 -58.56
C THR A 438 21.97 -24.92 -57.17
N THR A 439 22.93 -25.77 -56.78
CA THR A 439 23.05 -26.28 -55.41
C THR A 439 23.34 -25.18 -54.40
N GLN A 440 24.26 -24.27 -54.72
CA GLN A 440 24.57 -23.11 -53.87
C GLN A 440 23.36 -22.16 -53.77
N ALA A 441 22.67 -21.90 -54.89
CA ALA A 441 21.46 -21.09 -54.93
C ALA A 441 20.34 -21.68 -54.06
N HIS A 442 20.14 -23.01 -54.09
CA HIS A 442 19.17 -23.69 -53.24
C HIS A 442 19.52 -23.59 -51.76
N GLY A 443 20.81 -23.73 -51.40
CA GLY A 443 21.29 -23.55 -50.03
C GLY A 443 21.02 -22.13 -49.49
N LEU A 444 21.26 -21.10 -50.31
CA LEU A 444 20.91 -19.72 -49.97
C LEU A 444 19.39 -19.52 -49.80
N ALA A 445 18.58 -20.12 -50.68
CA ALA A 445 17.12 -20.06 -50.58
C ALA A 445 16.60 -20.69 -49.28
N LEU A 446 17.11 -21.88 -48.91
CA LEU A 446 16.80 -22.52 -47.63
C LEU A 446 17.25 -21.66 -46.43
N GLY A 447 18.42 -21.04 -46.51
CA GLY A 447 18.88 -20.09 -45.50
C GLY A 447 17.88 -18.95 -45.27
N ARG A 448 17.36 -18.34 -46.34
CA ARG A 448 16.33 -17.28 -46.25
C ARG A 448 15.03 -17.79 -45.65
N VAL A 449 14.58 -18.99 -46.01
CA VAL A 449 13.41 -19.64 -45.40
C VAL A 449 13.60 -19.80 -43.89
N THR A 450 14.75 -20.28 -43.43
CA THR A 450 15.00 -20.46 -41.99
C THR A 450 15.02 -19.15 -41.19
N VAL A 451 15.46 -18.04 -41.81
CA VAL A 451 15.43 -16.71 -41.17
C VAL A 451 13.99 -16.19 -41.09
N ALA A 452 13.22 -16.32 -42.17
CA ALA A 452 11.82 -15.91 -42.19
C ALA A 452 10.96 -16.72 -41.21
N ASP A 453 11.21 -18.03 -41.10
CA ASP A 453 10.51 -18.92 -40.15
C ASP A 453 10.71 -18.47 -38.69
N ARG A 454 11.94 -18.09 -38.32
CA ARG A 454 12.21 -17.50 -36.99
C ARG A 454 11.53 -16.16 -36.78
N ALA A 455 11.42 -15.33 -37.82
CA ALA A 455 10.72 -14.05 -37.73
C ALA A 455 9.21 -14.24 -37.49
N VAL A 456 8.61 -15.26 -38.12
CA VAL A 456 7.22 -15.67 -37.85
C VAL A 456 7.04 -16.08 -36.40
N ASP A 457 7.91 -16.94 -35.87
CA ASP A 457 7.86 -17.36 -34.46
C ASP A 457 7.93 -16.17 -33.49
N GLU A 458 8.84 -15.22 -33.76
CA GLU A 458 8.98 -14.02 -32.93
C GLU A 458 7.75 -13.12 -32.99
N ALA A 459 7.16 -12.93 -34.18
CA ALA A 459 5.93 -12.15 -34.36
C ALA A 459 4.74 -12.81 -33.66
N ALA A 460 4.55 -14.12 -33.84
CA ALA A 460 3.49 -14.90 -33.21
C ALA A 460 3.59 -14.87 -31.67
N PHE A 461 4.81 -14.94 -31.12
CA PHE A 461 5.05 -14.82 -29.68
C PHE A 461 4.65 -13.43 -29.14
N LYS A 462 5.01 -12.35 -29.85
CA LYS A 462 4.62 -10.98 -29.48
C LYS A 462 3.10 -10.81 -29.50
N LEU A 463 2.43 -11.36 -30.51
CA LEU A 463 0.98 -11.34 -30.63
C LEU A 463 0.29 -12.07 -29.47
N ASP A 464 0.65 -13.32 -29.18
CA ASP A 464 0.07 -14.09 -28.07
C ASP A 464 0.26 -13.39 -26.70
N LYS A 465 1.45 -12.83 -26.48
CA LYS A 465 1.72 -12.04 -25.27
C LYS A 465 0.81 -10.82 -25.17
N ALA A 466 0.65 -10.06 -26.26
CA ALA A 466 -0.18 -8.86 -26.30
C ALA A 466 -1.67 -9.19 -26.11
N GLU A 467 -2.18 -10.26 -26.71
CA GLU A 467 -3.55 -10.73 -26.51
C GLU A 467 -3.86 -11.10 -25.05
N LYS A 468 -2.94 -11.82 -24.39
CA LYS A 468 -3.09 -12.20 -22.98
C LYS A 468 -3.15 -10.98 -22.06
N GLU A 469 -2.27 -10.00 -22.28
CA GLU A 469 -2.28 -8.74 -21.54
C GLU A 469 -3.54 -7.91 -21.81
N LEU A 470 -4.04 -7.87 -23.05
CA LEU A 470 -5.30 -7.19 -23.38
C LEU A 470 -6.49 -7.80 -22.63
N ARG A 471 -6.61 -9.14 -22.61
CA ARG A 471 -7.68 -9.84 -21.85
C ARG A 471 -7.60 -9.59 -20.35
N LYS A 472 -6.39 -9.40 -19.82
CA LYS A 472 -6.19 -9.02 -18.41
C LYS A 472 -6.64 -7.56 -18.18
N ALA A 473 -6.29 -6.66 -19.09
CA ALA A 473 -6.68 -5.26 -19.06
C ALA A 473 -8.20 -5.08 -19.12
N ASP A 474 -8.90 -5.80 -19.98
CA ASP A 474 -10.37 -5.72 -20.07
C ASP A 474 -11.05 -6.14 -18.77
N ARG A 475 -10.54 -7.20 -18.11
CA ARG A 475 -11.01 -7.61 -16.78
C ARG A 475 -10.77 -6.53 -15.73
N LEU A 476 -9.65 -5.83 -15.80
CA LEU A 476 -9.34 -4.72 -14.89
C LEU A 476 -10.22 -3.50 -15.16
N ARG A 477 -10.55 -3.20 -16.42
CA ARG A 477 -11.47 -2.10 -16.79
C ARG A 477 -12.85 -2.31 -16.19
N VAL A 478 -13.41 -3.52 -16.27
CA VAL A 478 -14.70 -3.84 -15.64
C VAL A 478 -14.64 -3.60 -14.12
N LYS A 479 -13.56 -4.01 -13.46
CA LYS A 479 -13.37 -3.76 -12.02
C LYS A 479 -13.23 -2.27 -11.71
N ARG A 480 -12.45 -1.53 -12.49
CA ARG A 480 -12.32 -0.07 -12.39
C ARG A 480 -13.68 0.60 -12.49
N ASP A 481 -14.47 0.28 -13.51
CA ASP A 481 -15.78 0.91 -13.74
C ASP A 481 -16.77 0.61 -12.61
N THR A 482 -16.68 -0.60 -12.04
CA THR A 482 -17.42 -0.96 -10.83
C THR A 482 -17.01 -0.08 -9.65
N MET A 483 -15.70 0.10 -9.42
CA MET A 483 -15.19 0.95 -8.35
C MET A 483 -15.51 2.44 -8.58
N GLU A 484 -15.55 2.89 -9.83
CA GLU A 484 -15.97 4.25 -10.20
C GLU A 484 -17.44 4.48 -9.82
N THR A 485 -18.30 3.51 -10.13
CA THR A 485 -19.72 3.54 -9.76
C THR A 485 -19.89 3.60 -8.25
N LEU A 486 -19.15 2.77 -7.50
CA LEU A 486 -19.17 2.79 -6.03
C LEU A 486 -18.64 4.11 -5.47
N THR A 487 -17.59 4.69 -6.05
CA THR A 487 -17.02 5.97 -5.62
C THR A 487 -18.03 7.12 -5.72
N LYS A 488 -18.95 7.05 -6.69
CA LYS A 488 -20.03 8.01 -6.88
C LYS A 488 -21.23 7.73 -5.97
N ALA A 489 -21.61 6.45 -5.82
CA ALA A 489 -22.82 6.08 -5.06
C ALA A 489 -22.65 6.10 -3.54
N LEU A 490 -21.47 5.77 -3.00
CA LEU A 490 -21.25 5.65 -1.55
C LEU A 490 -21.40 6.99 -0.78
N PRO A 491 -20.91 8.14 -1.28
CA PRO A 491 -21.17 9.43 -0.64
C PRO A 491 -22.67 9.76 -0.55
N ASP A 492 -23.42 9.54 -1.63
CA ASP A 492 -24.86 9.79 -1.68
C ASP A 492 -25.62 8.85 -0.73
N PHE A 493 -25.19 7.59 -0.66
CA PHE A 493 -25.71 6.62 0.30
C PHE A 493 -25.46 7.06 1.76
N ARG A 494 -24.22 7.49 2.09
CA ARG A 494 -23.87 8.02 3.41
C ARG A 494 -24.77 9.19 3.80
N ASP A 495 -24.91 10.16 2.90
CA ASP A 495 -25.68 11.38 3.16
C ASP A 495 -27.19 11.06 3.29
N SER A 496 -27.69 10.10 2.52
CA SER A 496 -29.07 9.59 2.63
C SER A 496 -29.33 8.88 3.97
N VAL A 497 -28.40 8.04 4.44
CA VAL A 497 -28.49 7.38 5.74
C VAL A 497 -28.45 8.40 6.87
N MET A 498 -27.59 9.42 6.77
CA MET A 498 -27.50 10.50 7.74
C MET A 498 -28.83 11.27 7.85
N ALA A 499 -29.37 11.71 6.71
CA ALA A 499 -30.63 12.45 6.65
C ALA A 499 -31.81 11.62 7.19
N ALA A 500 -31.90 10.33 6.82
CA ALA A 500 -32.93 9.43 7.31
C ALA A 500 -32.84 9.20 8.83
N SER A 501 -31.62 9.06 9.37
CA SER A 501 -31.37 8.84 10.81
C SER A 501 -31.77 10.08 11.62
N LEU A 502 -31.34 11.27 11.20
CA LEU A 502 -31.73 12.53 11.84
C LEU A 502 -33.22 12.83 11.71
N GLY A 503 -33.81 12.52 10.54
CA GLY A 503 -35.25 12.65 10.34
C GLY A 503 -36.05 11.80 11.33
N TRP A 504 -35.62 10.56 11.59
CA TRP A 504 -36.23 9.71 12.61
C TRP A 504 -36.06 10.30 14.02
N VAL A 505 -34.86 10.77 14.38
CA VAL A 505 -34.58 11.40 15.68
C VAL A 505 -35.47 12.63 15.90
N ALA A 506 -35.60 13.49 14.88
CA ALA A 506 -36.44 14.69 14.94
C ALA A 506 -37.94 14.35 15.05
N ASP A 507 -38.43 13.33 14.33
CA ASP A 507 -39.81 12.85 14.46
C ASP A 507 -40.07 12.29 15.87
N ARG A 508 -39.13 11.50 16.41
CA ARG A 508 -39.27 10.97 17.77
C ARG A 508 -39.24 12.07 18.81
N ALA A 509 -38.33 13.03 18.70
CA ALA A 509 -38.26 14.20 19.58
C ALA A 509 -39.52 15.07 19.49
N THR A 510 -40.12 15.22 18.30
CA THR A 510 -41.42 15.90 18.12
C THR A 510 -42.52 15.24 18.93
N ARG A 511 -42.61 13.91 18.92
CA ARG A 511 -43.61 13.17 19.72
C ARG A 511 -43.39 13.34 21.22
N LEU A 512 -42.12 13.35 21.66
CA LEU A 512 -41.77 13.60 23.06
C LEU A 512 -42.14 15.02 23.48
N LEU A 513 -41.88 16.03 22.64
CA LEU A 513 -42.26 17.42 22.90
C LEU A 513 -43.77 17.62 23.01
N TYR A 514 -44.55 16.92 22.18
CA TYR A 514 -46.01 16.94 22.29
C TYR A 514 -46.49 16.37 23.63
N GLY A 515 -45.92 15.24 24.07
CA GLY A 515 -46.25 14.62 25.36
C GLY A 515 -45.77 15.42 26.58
N ALA A 516 -44.57 16.02 26.50
CA ALA A 516 -43.95 16.75 27.61
C ALA A 516 -44.55 18.14 27.82
N ALA A 517 -44.73 18.91 26.75
CA ALA A 517 -45.06 20.33 26.87
C ALA A 517 -46.51 20.64 26.47
N GLY A 518 -47.25 19.66 25.93
CA GLY A 518 -48.57 19.89 25.33
C GLY A 518 -48.52 20.87 24.15
N ARG A 519 -47.33 21.10 23.58
CA ARG A 519 -47.09 22.07 22.51
C ARG A 519 -47.07 21.36 21.17
N ASP A 520 -47.76 21.96 20.18
CA ASP A 520 -47.71 21.52 18.79
C ASP A 520 -46.41 22.02 18.12
N TRP A 521 -45.29 21.51 18.63
CA TRP A 521 -43.95 21.84 18.16
C TRP A 521 -43.43 20.74 17.27
N ARG A 522 -43.39 21.00 15.97
CA ARG A 522 -42.80 20.10 15.00
C ARG A 522 -41.33 20.41 14.83
N LEU A 523 -40.48 19.49 15.31
CA LEU A 523 -39.05 19.57 15.13
C LEU A 523 -38.66 18.98 13.76
N THR A 524 -37.95 19.76 12.96
CA THR A 524 -37.45 19.38 11.64
C THR A 524 -35.96 19.67 11.53
N VAL A 525 -35.27 18.96 10.66
CA VAL A 525 -33.86 19.18 10.34
C VAL A 525 -33.74 19.56 8.88
N ASN A 526 -33.03 20.63 8.56
CA ASN A 526 -32.78 21.07 7.18
C ASN A 526 -31.54 20.36 6.57
N GLU A 527 -31.20 20.70 5.33
CA GLU A 527 -30.07 20.12 4.59
C GLU A 527 -28.70 20.42 5.25
N ASP A 528 -28.59 21.55 5.95
CA ASP A 528 -27.39 21.96 6.72
C ASP A 528 -27.34 21.34 8.13
N LEU A 529 -28.23 20.39 8.41
CA LEU A 529 -28.37 19.71 9.71
C LEU A 529 -28.78 20.66 10.85
N GLU A 530 -29.54 21.72 10.54
CA GLU A 530 -30.08 22.67 11.51
C GLU A 530 -31.48 22.34 11.98
N PHE A 531 -31.64 22.32 13.30
CA PHE A 531 -32.92 22.06 13.96
C PHE A 531 -33.82 23.30 13.90
N HIS A 532 -35.05 23.08 13.45
CA HIS A 532 -36.09 24.08 13.33
C HIS A 532 -37.37 23.61 14.03
N ILE A 533 -38.07 24.53 14.68
CA ILE A 533 -39.41 24.29 15.23
C ILE A 533 -40.42 25.07 14.42
N ASN A 534 -41.38 24.36 13.82
CA ASN A 534 -42.43 24.96 13.00
C ASN A 534 -41.89 25.93 11.93
N GLY A 535 -40.71 25.62 11.37
CA GLY A 535 -40.02 26.42 10.35
C GLY A 535 -39.11 27.53 10.87
N ASN A 536 -39.04 27.79 12.18
CA ASN A 536 -38.13 28.78 12.77
C ASN A 536 -36.88 28.11 13.35
N PRO A 537 -35.67 28.69 13.19
CA PRO A 537 -34.45 28.17 13.79
C PRO A 537 -34.59 27.99 15.31
N LEU A 538 -34.09 26.87 15.85
CA LEU A 538 -34.15 26.61 17.30
C LEU A 538 -33.38 27.66 18.12
N ALA A 539 -32.41 28.35 17.53
CA ALA A 539 -31.63 29.43 18.16
C ALA A 539 -32.49 30.64 18.58
N ASP A 540 -33.67 30.82 17.96
CA ASP A 540 -34.55 31.96 18.22
C ASP A 540 -35.48 31.74 19.44
N PHE A 541 -35.45 30.55 20.04
CA PHE A 541 -36.29 30.19 21.18
C PHE A 541 -35.61 30.54 22.53
N SER A 542 -36.42 30.69 23.58
CA SER A 542 -35.87 31.00 24.91
C SER A 542 -35.06 29.83 25.48
N THR A 543 -34.12 30.10 26.39
CA THR A 543 -33.20 29.09 26.92
C THR A 543 -33.90 27.87 27.53
N GLY A 544 -34.99 28.04 28.28
CA GLY A 544 -35.74 26.91 28.85
C GLY A 544 -36.48 26.07 27.79
N GLN A 545 -36.92 26.71 26.71
CA GLN A 545 -37.54 26.03 25.56
C GLN A 545 -36.51 25.21 24.78
N VAL A 546 -35.32 25.78 24.57
CA VAL A 546 -34.19 25.06 23.97
C VAL A 546 -33.77 23.89 24.85
N ASP A 547 -33.64 24.09 26.17
CA ASP A 547 -33.28 23.02 27.11
C ASP A 547 -34.27 21.84 27.03
N THR A 548 -35.59 22.12 26.93
CA THR A 548 -36.64 21.10 26.74
C THR A 548 -36.44 20.31 25.44
N VAL A 549 -36.15 20.99 24.34
CA VAL A 549 -35.92 20.37 23.02
C VAL A 549 -34.65 19.53 23.02
N CYS A 550 -33.58 20.02 23.64
CA CYS A 550 -32.31 19.30 23.79
C CYS A 550 -32.48 18.01 24.57
N VAL A 551 -33.31 18.00 25.63
CA VAL A 551 -33.63 16.78 26.39
C VAL A 551 -34.37 15.78 25.51
N CYS A 552 -35.44 16.21 24.82
CA CYS A 552 -36.19 15.35 23.91
C CYS A 552 -35.33 14.78 22.78
N LEU A 553 -34.41 15.59 22.23
CA LEU A 553 -33.44 15.14 21.23
C LEU A 553 -32.49 14.09 21.80
N ARG A 554 -31.91 14.31 22.98
CA ARG A 554 -31.01 13.33 23.61
C ARG A 554 -31.71 12.02 23.92
N ILE A 555 -32.96 12.07 24.40
CA ILE A 555 -33.80 10.87 24.59
C ILE A 555 -34.02 10.15 23.26
N ALA A 556 -34.43 10.88 22.22
CA ALA A 556 -34.67 10.30 20.89
C ALA A 556 -33.40 9.67 20.31
N ILE A 557 -32.24 10.32 20.49
CA ILE A 557 -30.95 9.78 20.05
C ILE A 557 -30.60 8.52 20.84
N ALA A 558 -30.71 8.53 22.18
CA ALA A 558 -30.47 7.36 23.01
C ALA A 558 -31.36 6.17 22.58
N GLU A 559 -32.65 6.41 22.31
CA GLU A 559 -33.55 5.39 21.77
C GLU A 559 -33.13 4.91 20.38
N TYR A 560 -32.67 5.79 19.50
CA TYR A 560 -32.20 5.40 18.17
C TYR A 560 -31.00 4.45 18.26
N LEU A 561 -30.01 4.83 19.09
CA LEU A 561 -28.79 4.07 19.29
C LEU A 561 -29.09 2.71 19.96
N SER A 562 -29.99 2.69 20.94
CA SER A 562 -30.44 1.46 21.62
C SER A 562 -30.96 0.40 20.64
N LYS A 563 -31.75 0.81 19.65
CA LYS A 563 -32.45 -0.10 18.72
C LYS A 563 -31.57 -0.61 17.59
N ARG A 564 -30.52 0.12 17.21
CA ARG A 564 -29.74 -0.14 15.98
C ARG A 564 -28.28 -0.46 16.19
N ILE A 565 -27.64 0.10 17.21
CA ILE A 565 -26.19 -0.05 17.42
C ILE A 565 -25.91 -1.08 18.53
N GLY A 566 -26.94 -1.48 19.29
CA GLY A 566 -26.80 -2.47 20.35
C GLY A 566 -25.77 -2.01 21.37
N PHE A 567 -25.78 -0.73 21.71
CA PHE A 567 -25.03 -0.11 22.79
C PHE A 567 -25.86 -0.24 24.07
N GLY A 568 -25.25 -0.62 25.19
CA GLY A 568 -25.95 -0.71 26.47
C GLY A 568 -26.44 0.64 26.97
N ASN A 569 -27.72 0.70 27.28
CA ASN A 569 -28.48 1.93 27.39
C ASN A 569 -28.23 2.66 28.72
N LEU A 570 -27.07 3.31 28.90
CA LEU A 570 -26.85 4.24 30.02
C LEU A 570 -27.09 5.68 29.55
N MET A 571 -27.99 6.39 30.22
CA MET A 571 -28.20 7.82 30.01
C MET A 571 -27.91 8.57 31.32
N ILE A 572 -27.02 9.55 31.29
CA ILE A 572 -26.67 10.35 32.48
C ILE A 572 -27.16 11.78 32.28
N LEU A 573 -28.04 12.26 33.15
CA LEU A 573 -28.62 13.61 33.14
C LEU A 573 -28.06 14.43 34.30
N ASP A 574 -27.08 15.30 34.06
CA ASP A 574 -26.44 16.11 35.10
C ASP A 574 -27.06 17.52 35.23
N GLY A 575 -27.95 17.70 36.21
CA GLY A 575 -28.57 18.99 36.51
C GLY A 575 -29.38 19.58 35.35
N VAL A 576 -29.79 18.72 34.41
CA VAL A 576 -30.54 19.10 33.20
C VAL A 576 -31.98 19.45 33.55
N LEU A 577 -32.62 18.61 34.37
CA LEU A 577 -34.01 18.78 34.80
C LEU A 577 -34.19 19.97 35.76
N ASP A 578 -33.10 20.41 36.40
CA ASP A 578 -33.07 21.52 37.35
C ASP A 578 -33.37 22.87 36.69
N ARG A 579 -33.15 22.99 35.37
CA ARG A 579 -33.30 24.23 34.59
C ARG A 579 -34.65 24.35 33.88
N ILE A 580 -35.45 23.29 33.94
CA ILE A 580 -36.76 23.18 33.31
C ILE A 580 -37.82 23.55 34.34
N ASP A 581 -38.88 24.23 33.90
CA ASP A 581 -40.03 24.55 34.75
C ASP A 581 -40.74 23.28 35.26
N GLU A 582 -41.46 23.41 36.37
CA GLU A 582 -42.05 22.28 37.12
C GLU A 582 -42.99 21.43 36.25
N ASP A 583 -43.88 22.07 35.48
CA ASP A 583 -44.82 21.39 34.59
C ASP A 583 -44.11 20.55 33.51
N ASN A 584 -43.12 21.16 32.81
CA ASN A 584 -42.35 20.45 31.77
C ASN A 584 -41.41 19.39 32.38
N ARG A 585 -40.89 19.62 33.59
CA ARG A 585 -40.03 18.66 34.30
C ARG A 585 -40.83 17.41 34.66
N ASP A 586 -42.04 17.57 35.17
CA ASP A 586 -42.89 16.45 35.57
C ASP A 586 -43.27 15.60 34.35
N ALA A 587 -43.65 16.25 33.26
CA ALA A 587 -44.00 15.56 32.03
C ALA A 587 -42.79 14.86 31.38
N LEU A 588 -41.60 15.47 31.40
CA LEU A 588 -40.35 14.81 31.00
C LEU A 588 -39.99 13.66 31.94
N GLY A 589 -40.24 13.79 33.24
CA GLY A 589 -40.04 12.74 34.23
C GLY A 589 -40.91 11.51 33.94
N MET A 590 -42.20 11.71 33.63
CA MET A 590 -43.08 10.63 33.19
C MET A 590 -42.56 9.97 31.91
N LEU A 591 -42.14 10.76 30.92
CA LEU A 591 -41.60 10.23 29.68
C LEU A 591 -40.31 9.44 29.91
N LEU A 592 -39.42 9.89 30.80
CA LEU A 592 -38.18 9.19 31.14
C LEU A 592 -38.44 7.78 31.67
N GLY A 593 -39.53 7.58 32.42
CA GLY A 593 -39.97 6.26 32.89
C GLY A 593 -40.51 5.33 31.80
N GLU A 594 -40.93 5.89 30.65
CA GLU A 594 -41.45 5.13 29.50
C GLU A 594 -40.39 4.86 28.42
N ILE A 595 -39.18 5.42 28.56
CA ILE A 595 -38.11 5.21 27.58
C ILE A 595 -37.59 3.79 27.67
N ASN A 596 -37.36 3.18 26.50
CA ASN A 596 -36.70 1.89 26.37
C ASN A 596 -35.17 2.02 26.50
N VAL A 597 -34.70 2.48 27.66
CA VAL A 597 -33.29 2.62 28.04
C VAL A 597 -33.09 1.83 29.34
N ASP A 598 -32.08 0.96 29.36
CA ASP A 598 -31.81 -0.02 30.42
C ASP A 598 -31.37 0.63 31.74
N GLN A 599 -30.70 1.80 31.69
CA GLN A 599 -30.21 2.55 32.85
C GLN A 599 -30.27 4.06 32.64
N VAL A 600 -30.89 4.80 33.57
CA VAL A 600 -30.92 6.27 33.56
C VAL A 600 -30.38 6.78 34.88
N LEU A 601 -29.28 7.54 34.86
CA LEU A 601 -28.69 8.18 36.03
C LEU A 601 -29.04 9.68 36.02
N VAL A 602 -29.87 10.13 36.95
CA VAL A 602 -30.25 11.54 37.09
C VAL A 602 -29.52 12.16 38.26
N LEU A 603 -28.80 13.26 38.03
CA LEU A 603 -28.14 14.04 39.08
C LEU A 603 -28.95 15.31 39.30
N SER A 604 -29.50 15.50 40.51
CA SER A 604 -30.31 16.69 40.82
C SER A 604 -30.03 17.23 42.22
N HIS A 605 -30.25 18.54 42.39
CA HIS A 605 -30.11 19.21 43.68
C HIS A 605 -31.32 19.10 44.61
N PHE A 606 -32.44 18.59 44.11
CA PHE A 606 -33.65 18.27 44.86
C PHE A 606 -34.20 16.91 44.39
N ASP A 607 -35.07 16.30 45.19
CA ASP A 607 -35.70 15.03 44.80
C ASP A 607 -36.78 15.30 43.74
N ILE A 608 -36.73 14.54 42.65
CA ILE A 608 -37.70 14.61 41.55
C ILE A 608 -38.68 13.47 41.79
N GLY A 609 -39.68 13.72 42.64
CA GLY A 609 -40.56 12.68 43.18
C GLY A 609 -41.35 11.88 42.14
N ILE A 610 -41.50 12.40 40.92
CA ILE A 610 -42.22 11.76 39.81
C ILE A 610 -41.39 10.69 39.08
N LEU A 611 -40.06 10.67 39.27
CA LEU A 611 -39.21 9.64 38.72
C LEU A 611 -39.30 8.38 39.60
N ASP A 612 -39.82 7.31 39.01
CA ASP A 612 -39.76 5.97 39.60
C ASP A 612 -38.34 5.43 39.45
N GLY A 613 -37.65 5.21 40.57
CA GLY A 613 -36.26 4.79 40.58
C GLY A 613 -35.62 4.71 41.97
N GLU A 614 -34.43 4.15 42.02
CA GLU A 614 -33.60 4.12 43.22
C GLU A 614 -33.09 5.53 43.55
N ARG A 615 -33.18 5.94 44.82
CA ARG A 615 -32.68 7.24 45.29
C ARG A 615 -31.44 7.06 46.14
N ILE A 616 -30.37 7.73 45.75
CA ILE A 616 -29.10 7.72 46.48
C ILE A 616 -28.85 9.15 46.96
N GLU A 617 -28.91 9.36 48.28
CA GLU A 617 -28.61 10.66 48.88
C GLU A 617 -27.09 10.87 48.98
N ILE A 618 -26.58 11.91 48.32
CA ILE A 618 -25.16 12.30 48.35
C ILE A 618 -24.98 13.48 49.31
N GLY A 619 -24.15 13.30 50.35
CA GLY A 619 -23.78 14.36 51.28
C GLY A 619 -24.40 14.28 52.69
N LYS A 620 -25.25 13.28 52.98
CA LYS A 620 -25.47 12.85 54.36
C LYS A 620 -24.45 11.77 54.69
N VAL A 621 -23.36 12.16 55.33
CA VAL A 621 -22.44 11.21 55.95
C VAL A 621 -23.14 10.67 57.20
N GLU A 622 -23.80 9.52 57.11
CA GLU A 622 -23.77 8.60 58.24
C GLU A 622 -22.42 7.89 58.16
N GLU A 623 -21.53 8.21 59.10
CA GLU A 623 -20.30 7.47 59.35
C GLU A 623 -20.69 6.00 59.61
N VAL A 624 -20.55 5.15 58.60
CA VAL A 624 -20.51 3.70 58.83
C VAL A 624 -19.18 3.43 59.52
N ARG A 625 -19.26 3.23 60.84
CA ARG A 625 -18.15 2.85 61.72
C ARG A 625 -17.56 1.49 61.41
#